data_AF-A0A6G3T748-F1
#
_entry.id   AF-A0A6G3T748-F1
#
_cell.length_a   1.000
_cell.length_b   1.000
_cell.length_c   1.000
_cell.angle_alpha   90.00
_cell.angle_beta   90.00
_cell.angle_gamma   90.00
#
_symmetry.space_group_name_H-M   'P 1'
#
loop_
_entity.id
_entity.type
_entity.pdbx_description
1 polymer ?
#
loop_
_entity_poly.entity_id
_entity_poly.type
_entity_poly.pdbx_seq_one_letter_code
_entity_poly.pdbx_strand_id
1 'polypeptide(L)'
;MTALARSLFGRRARLRWIHLILGGALAMPYVLVGSVVVGPVAGGANVFGSLRLQLASFALGLPLAAVTSLFPLTRPLESGVVRWLCGVEADRLAYGPARTRGEKGRTAAWFTLHLGAGGIVAGMSLAVPPFAGTLIVLPFVPALREGRLGLPGFLHHAWALVLSPLAGAAMLVALAGCAAACGTLLA
;
A
#
# COMPACT_ATOMS: atom_id res chain seq x y z
N MET A 1 10.72 21.50 14.11
CA MET A 1 10.29 20.59 13.02
C MET A 1 9.46 21.37 12.02
N THR A 2 9.84 21.38 10.76
CA THR A 2 9.09 22.05 9.68
C THR A 2 7.70 21.41 9.50
N ALA A 3 6.73 22.16 8.97
CA ALA A 3 5.38 21.65 8.71
C ALA A 3 5.40 20.37 7.85
N LEU A 4 6.33 20.28 6.89
CA LEU A 4 6.56 19.11 6.05
C LEU A 4 7.03 17.88 6.84
N ALA A 5 7.98 18.04 7.77
CA ALA A 5 8.43 16.93 8.61
C ALA A 5 7.29 16.40 9.50
N ARG A 6 6.39 17.29 9.96
CA ARG A 6 5.22 16.90 10.75
C ARG A 6 4.14 16.21 9.90
N SER A 7 3.97 16.59 8.64
CA SER A 7 3.01 15.93 7.74
C SER A 7 3.46 14.55 7.31
N LEU A 8 4.78 14.31 7.19
CA LEU A 8 5.35 13.01 6.81
C LEU A 8 5.52 12.06 8.01
N PHE A 9 5.99 12.57 9.16
CA PHE A 9 6.43 11.73 10.28
C PHE A 9 5.66 11.97 11.58
N GLY A 10 4.68 12.89 11.59
CA GLY A 10 3.91 13.20 12.79
C GLY A 10 2.95 12.09 13.22
N ARG A 11 2.38 12.23 14.42
CA ARG A 11 1.40 11.27 14.98
C ARG A 11 0.23 10.98 14.03
N ARG A 12 -0.31 12.02 13.38
CA ARG A 12 -1.43 11.86 12.43
C ARG A 12 -1.01 11.12 11.16
N ALA A 13 0.20 11.34 10.66
CA ALA A 13 0.74 10.60 9.52
C ALA A 13 0.87 9.11 9.83
N ARG A 14 1.37 8.76 11.02
CA ARG A 14 1.45 7.37 11.49
C ARG A 14 0.09 6.69 11.58
N LEU A 15 -0.93 7.36 12.14
CA LEU A 15 -2.27 6.78 12.25
C LEU A 15 -2.92 6.58 10.88
N ARG A 16 -2.76 7.54 9.96
CA ARG A 16 -3.22 7.42 8.57
C ARG A 16 -2.48 6.31 7.81
N TRP A 17 -1.19 6.13 8.08
CA TRP A 17 -0.44 5.00 7.54
C TRP A 17 -0.99 3.66 8.07
N ILE A 18 -1.30 3.55 9.36
CA ILE A 18 -1.96 2.34 9.93
C ILE A 18 -3.32 2.10 9.25
N HIS A 19 -4.10 3.14 9.00
CA HIS A 19 -5.36 3.03 8.24
C HIS A 19 -5.14 2.43 6.84
N LEU A 20 -4.08 2.83 6.13
CA LEU A 20 -3.70 2.24 4.84
C LEU A 20 -3.24 0.79 4.97
N ILE A 21 -2.43 0.46 5.99
CA ILE A 21 -2.00 -0.92 6.26
C ILE A 21 -3.21 -1.83 6.52
N LEU A 22 -4.21 -1.33 7.25
CA LEU A 22 -5.46 -2.07 7.48
C LEU A 22 -6.19 -2.33 6.15
N GLY A 23 -6.30 -1.33 5.27
CA GLY A 23 -6.86 -1.51 3.93
C GLY A 23 -6.09 -2.55 3.11
N GLY A 24 -4.75 -2.54 3.20
CA GLY A 24 -3.92 -3.54 2.55
C GLY A 24 -4.07 -4.95 3.12
N ALA A 25 -4.24 -5.09 4.43
CA ALA A 25 -4.54 -6.37 5.07
C ALA A 25 -5.91 -6.91 4.62
N LEU A 26 -6.93 -6.04 4.56
CA LEU A 26 -8.26 -6.38 4.05
C LEU A 26 -8.25 -6.73 2.56
N ALA A 27 -7.29 -6.23 1.78
CA ALA A 27 -7.17 -6.55 0.36
C ALA A 27 -6.68 -7.99 0.10
N MET A 28 -5.96 -8.62 1.04
CA MET A 28 -5.29 -9.90 0.82
C MET A 28 -6.23 -11.06 0.41
N PRO A 29 -7.39 -11.28 1.06
CA PRO A 29 -8.33 -12.31 0.64
C PRO A 29 -8.76 -12.14 -0.83
N TYR A 30 -8.96 -10.91 -1.28
CA TYR A 30 -9.35 -10.62 -2.67
C TYR A 30 -8.21 -10.85 -3.66
N VAL A 31 -6.96 -10.52 -3.28
CA VAL A 31 -5.77 -10.85 -4.07
C VAL A 31 -5.61 -12.35 -4.25
N LEU A 32 -5.82 -13.12 -3.18
CA LEU A 32 -5.75 -14.58 -3.23
C LEU A 32 -6.80 -15.16 -4.19
N VAL A 33 -8.04 -14.69 -4.12
CA VAL A 33 -9.08 -15.06 -5.10
C VAL A 33 -8.68 -14.67 -6.52
N GLY A 34 -8.15 -13.46 -6.72
CA GLY A 34 -7.63 -13.02 -8.03
C GLY A 34 -6.52 -13.93 -8.56
N SER A 35 -5.63 -14.41 -7.68
CA SER A 35 -4.52 -15.28 -8.05
C SER A 35 -4.96 -16.67 -8.53
N VAL A 36 -6.09 -17.19 -8.02
CA VAL A 36 -6.70 -18.45 -8.47
C VAL A 36 -7.18 -18.35 -9.92
N VAL A 37 -7.54 -17.16 -10.38
CA VAL A 37 -7.93 -16.92 -11.78
C VAL A 37 -6.71 -16.59 -12.64
N VAL A 38 -5.84 -15.69 -12.17
CA VAL A 38 -4.68 -15.21 -12.93
C VAL A 38 -3.63 -16.30 -13.17
N GLY A 39 -3.37 -17.16 -12.18
CA GLY A 39 -2.38 -18.22 -12.28
C GLY A 39 -2.62 -19.17 -13.46
N PRO A 40 -3.80 -19.81 -13.56
CA PRO A 40 -4.15 -20.67 -14.70
C PRO A 40 -4.14 -19.95 -16.05
N VAL A 41 -4.68 -18.72 -16.12
CA VAL A 41 -4.71 -17.93 -17.36
C VAL A 41 -3.29 -17.57 -17.83
N ALA A 42 -2.35 -17.40 -16.90
CA ALA A 42 -0.94 -17.16 -17.18
C ALA A 42 -0.13 -18.47 -17.38
N GLY A 43 -0.79 -19.61 -17.60
CA GLY A 43 -0.12 -20.89 -17.88
C GLY A 43 0.46 -21.58 -16.64
N GLY A 44 -0.14 -21.40 -15.46
CA GLY A 44 0.33 -22.00 -14.21
C GLY A 44 1.54 -21.30 -13.60
N ALA A 45 1.84 -20.07 -14.03
CA ALA A 45 2.96 -19.30 -13.52
C ALA A 45 2.80 -18.98 -12.02
N ASN A 46 3.93 -18.97 -11.28
CA ASN A 46 3.94 -18.55 -9.89
C ASN A 46 3.59 -17.05 -9.79
N VAL A 47 2.36 -16.75 -9.40
CA VAL A 47 1.84 -15.38 -9.25
C VAL A 47 2.72 -14.56 -8.29
N PHE A 48 3.18 -15.16 -7.19
CA PHE A 48 4.03 -14.47 -6.21
C PHE A 48 5.46 -14.21 -6.69
N GLY A 49 5.91 -14.88 -7.75
CA GLY A 49 7.22 -14.64 -8.37
C GLY A 49 7.22 -13.47 -9.37
N SER A 50 6.06 -12.91 -9.73
CA SER A 50 5.94 -11.90 -10.77
C SER A 50 5.10 -10.71 -10.31
N LEU A 51 5.73 -9.54 -10.19
CA LEU A 51 5.04 -8.30 -9.83
C LEU A 51 3.83 -8.02 -10.74
N ARG A 52 3.96 -8.30 -12.05
CA ARG A 52 2.86 -8.11 -13.00
C ARG A 52 1.66 -9.00 -12.69
N LEU A 53 1.89 -10.26 -12.32
CA LEU A 53 0.81 -11.19 -11.98
C LEU A 53 0.20 -10.86 -10.61
N GLN A 54 1.00 -10.41 -9.64
CA GLN A 54 0.49 -9.92 -8.36
C GLN A 54 -0.42 -8.70 -8.56
N LEU A 55 0.01 -7.72 -9.36
CA LEU A 55 -0.80 -6.54 -9.68
C LEU A 55 -2.07 -6.90 -10.47
N ALA A 56 -1.99 -7.85 -11.40
CA ALA A 56 -3.17 -8.35 -12.10
C ALA A 56 -4.16 -9.02 -11.13
N SER A 57 -3.67 -9.85 -10.20
CA SER A 57 -4.49 -10.51 -9.19
C SER A 57 -5.15 -9.50 -8.24
N PHE A 58 -4.39 -8.47 -7.85
CA PHE A 58 -4.91 -7.35 -7.05
C PHE A 58 -6.00 -6.58 -7.80
N ALA A 59 -5.75 -6.18 -9.05
CA ALA A 59 -6.71 -5.48 -9.88
C ALA A 59 -8.00 -6.29 -10.09
N LEU A 60 -7.89 -7.60 -10.28
CA LEU A 60 -9.04 -8.50 -10.42
C LEU A 60 -9.82 -8.69 -9.11
N GLY A 61 -9.14 -8.59 -7.97
CA GLY A 61 -9.76 -8.66 -6.64
C GLY A 61 -10.58 -7.41 -6.27
N LEU A 62 -10.23 -6.22 -6.80
CA LEU A 62 -10.89 -4.96 -6.44
C LEU A 62 -12.40 -4.91 -6.80
N PRO A 63 -12.85 -5.39 -7.98
CA PRO A 63 -14.28 -5.54 -8.26
C PRO A 63 -15.01 -6.41 -7.25
N LEU A 64 -14.40 -7.51 -6.82
CA LEU A 64 -15.00 -8.39 -5.80
C LEU A 64 -15.11 -7.65 -4.46
N ALA A 65 -14.09 -6.90 -4.07
CA ALA A 65 -14.13 -6.02 -2.90
C ALA A 65 -15.27 -4.99 -3.00
N ALA A 66 -15.43 -4.36 -4.16
CA ALA A 66 -16.52 -3.42 -4.42
C ALA A 66 -17.90 -4.07 -4.22
N VAL A 67 -18.09 -5.31 -4.68
CA VAL A 67 -19.34 -6.06 -4.47
C VAL A 67 -19.54 -6.40 -3.00
N THR A 68 -18.51 -6.86 -2.29
CA THR A 68 -18.63 -7.18 -0.86
C THR A 68 -18.96 -5.97 0.01
N SER A 69 -18.56 -4.77 -0.43
CA SER A 69 -18.87 -3.53 0.29
C SER A 69 -20.37 -3.21 0.36
N LEU A 70 -21.18 -3.84 -0.50
CA LEU A 70 -22.64 -3.71 -0.48
C LEU A 70 -23.25 -4.32 0.80
N PHE A 71 -22.46 -5.10 1.54
CA PHE A 71 -22.86 -5.59 2.85
C PHE A 71 -23.10 -4.42 3.82
N PRO A 72 -24.24 -4.36 4.53
CA PRO A 72 -24.65 -3.19 5.32
C PRO A 72 -23.65 -2.75 6.39
N LEU A 73 -22.81 -3.67 6.91
CA LEU A 73 -21.84 -3.38 7.96
C LEU A 73 -20.54 -2.73 7.45
N THR A 74 -20.27 -2.75 6.15
CA THR A 74 -19.02 -2.17 5.61
C THR A 74 -18.92 -0.67 5.93
N ARG A 75 -19.99 0.08 5.65
CA ARG A 75 -20.05 1.53 5.87
C ARG A 75 -19.81 1.95 7.34
N PRO A 76 -20.51 1.38 8.35
CA PRO A 76 -20.24 1.71 9.76
C PRO A 76 -18.83 1.30 10.22
N LEU A 77 -18.34 0.13 9.80
CA LEU A 77 -17.01 -0.35 10.19
C LEU A 77 -15.92 0.62 9.69
N GLU A 78 -15.95 0.94 8.41
CA GLU A 78 -14.99 1.88 7.81
C GLU A 78 -15.10 3.29 8.40
N SER A 79 -16.33 3.78 8.63
CA SER A 79 -16.54 5.08 9.29
C SER A 79 -15.94 5.10 10.71
N GLY A 80 -16.03 3.99 11.44
CA GLY A 80 -15.38 3.85 12.75
C GLY A 80 -13.86 3.93 12.65
N VAL A 81 -13.27 3.16 11.74
CA VAL A 81 -11.82 3.15 11.49
C VAL A 81 -11.31 4.55 11.13
N VAL A 82 -11.97 5.23 10.19
CA VAL A 82 -11.60 6.58 9.75
C VAL A 82 -11.70 7.59 10.90
N ARG A 83 -12.74 7.53 11.72
CA ARG A 83 -12.84 8.41 12.91
C ARG A 83 -11.63 8.23 13.83
N TRP A 84 -11.32 6.99 14.18
CA TRP A 84 -10.29 6.69 15.19
C TRP A 84 -8.86 6.91 14.68
N LEU A 85 -8.58 6.55 13.43
CA LEU A 85 -7.24 6.62 12.86
C LEU A 85 -6.98 7.92 12.09
N CYS A 86 -7.97 8.43 11.38
CA CYS A 86 -7.81 9.64 10.57
C CYS A 86 -8.22 10.92 11.32
N GLY A 87 -8.98 10.80 12.42
CA GLY A 87 -9.41 11.93 13.25
C GLY A 87 -10.49 12.78 12.59
N VAL A 88 -11.39 12.13 11.84
CA VAL A 88 -12.53 12.78 11.19
C VAL A 88 -13.67 12.93 12.19
N GLU A 89 -14.28 14.11 12.21
CA GLU A 89 -15.41 14.41 13.09
C GLU A 89 -16.62 13.51 12.79
N ALA A 90 -17.32 13.09 13.84
CA ALA A 90 -18.38 12.09 13.74
C ALA A 90 -19.60 12.57 12.94
N ASP A 91 -19.86 13.88 12.90
CA ASP A 91 -20.93 14.53 12.15
C ASP A 91 -20.73 14.46 10.63
N ARG A 92 -19.48 14.31 10.17
CA ARG A 92 -19.11 14.15 8.76
C ARG A 92 -19.20 12.70 8.28
N LEU A 93 -19.39 11.76 9.20
CA LEU A 93 -19.35 10.33 8.95
C LEU A 93 -20.75 9.73 9.01
N ALA A 94 -20.98 8.72 8.17
CA ALA A 94 -22.26 8.06 8.09
C ALA A 94 -22.17 6.64 8.65
N TYR A 95 -22.64 6.46 9.89
CA TYR A 95 -22.67 5.18 10.58
C TYR A 95 -23.87 4.30 10.22
N GLY A 96 -24.87 4.84 9.52
CA GLY A 96 -26.01 4.06 9.06
C GLY A 96 -25.66 3.18 7.86
N PRO A 97 -26.31 2.01 7.69
CA PRO A 97 -26.14 1.19 6.49
C PRO A 97 -26.57 1.94 5.24
N ALA A 98 -25.91 1.70 4.11
CA ALA A 98 -26.27 2.28 2.82
C ALA A 98 -27.58 1.68 2.29
N ARG A 99 -28.65 2.49 2.19
CA ARG A 99 -29.99 2.00 1.80
C ARG A 99 -30.30 2.30 0.33
N THR A 100 -29.85 3.45 -0.16
CA THR A 100 -30.07 3.88 -1.55
C THR A 100 -28.96 3.38 -2.48
N ARG A 101 -29.23 3.35 -3.80
CA ARG A 101 -28.22 3.01 -4.81
C ARG A 101 -27.03 3.97 -4.79
N GLY A 102 -27.28 5.27 -4.59
CA GLY A 102 -26.24 6.29 -4.50
C GLY A 102 -25.31 6.09 -3.29
N GLU A 103 -25.88 5.79 -2.12
CA GLU A 103 -25.08 5.48 -0.92
C GLU A 103 -24.25 4.21 -1.08
N LYS A 104 -24.83 3.18 -1.71
CA LYS A 104 -24.13 1.93 -2.00
C LYS A 104 -22.96 2.16 -2.96
N GLY A 105 -23.18 2.93 -4.03
CA GLY A 105 -22.12 3.31 -4.96
C GLY A 105 -20.98 4.09 -4.30
N ARG A 106 -21.31 5.07 -3.45
CA ARG A 106 -20.30 5.82 -2.68
C ARG A 106 -19.54 4.95 -1.69
N THR A 107 -20.22 4.05 -0.99
CA THR A 107 -19.60 3.10 -0.06
C THR A 107 -18.65 2.17 -0.80
N ALA A 108 -19.08 1.63 -1.96
CA ALA A 108 -18.26 0.77 -2.79
C ALA A 108 -17.03 1.49 -3.33
N ALA A 109 -17.21 2.68 -3.91
CA ALA A 109 -16.10 3.47 -4.41
C ALA A 109 -15.08 3.80 -3.31
N TRP A 110 -15.56 4.20 -2.13
CA TRP A 110 -14.68 4.52 -1.01
C TRP A 110 -13.95 3.28 -0.47
N PHE A 111 -14.66 2.16 -0.26
CA PHE A 111 -14.07 0.91 0.23
C PHE A 111 -13.02 0.37 -0.76
N THR A 112 -13.34 0.36 -2.05
CA THR A 112 -12.39 -0.04 -3.09
C THR A 112 -11.18 0.89 -3.15
N LEU A 113 -11.36 2.20 -2.96
CA LEU A 113 -10.24 3.15 -2.89
C LEU A 113 -9.35 2.91 -1.67
N HIS A 114 -9.95 2.60 -0.51
CA HIS A 114 -9.23 2.28 0.71
C HIS A 114 -8.41 1.00 0.59
N LEU A 115 -9.00 -0.09 0.07
CA LEU A 115 -8.28 -1.33 -0.22
C LEU A 115 -7.26 -1.15 -1.34
N GLY A 116 -7.59 -0.38 -2.36
CA GLY A 116 -6.75 -0.04 -3.51
C GLY A 116 -5.46 0.68 -3.09
N ALA A 117 -5.61 1.86 -2.51
CA ALA A 117 -4.47 2.64 -2.03
C ALA A 117 -3.77 1.96 -0.84
N GLY A 118 -4.53 1.35 0.07
CA GLY A 118 -4.02 0.62 1.22
C GLY A 118 -3.15 -0.56 0.82
N GLY A 119 -3.60 -1.37 -0.14
CA GLY A 119 -2.86 -2.52 -0.67
C GLY A 119 -1.53 -2.12 -1.32
N ILE A 120 -1.53 -1.08 -2.15
CA ILE A 120 -0.30 -0.57 -2.77
C ILE A 120 0.66 -0.02 -1.72
N VAL A 121 0.19 0.83 -0.80
CA VAL A 121 1.05 1.41 0.25
C VAL A 121 1.55 0.35 1.22
N ALA A 122 0.74 -0.66 1.55
CA ALA A 122 1.16 -1.78 2.38
C ALA A 122 2.24 -2.62 1.69
N GLY A 123 2.05 -2.97 0.42
CA GLY A 123 3.06 -3.68 -0.38
C GLY A 123 4.37 -2.88 -0.47
N MET A 124 4.28 -1.57 -0.74
CA MET A 124 5.46 -0.70 -0.70
C MET A 124 6.10 -0.64 0.68
N SER A 125 5.31 -0.59 1.76
CA SER A 125 5.83 -0.56 3.14
C SER A 125 6.53 -1.86 3.52
N LEU A 126 6.19 -2.99 2.89
CA LEU A 126 6.90 -4.26 3.06
C LEU A 126 8.17 -4.34 2.21
N ALA A 127 8.13 -3.86 0.96
CA ALA A 127 9.23 -4.03 0.00
C ALA A 127 10.29 -2.92 0.07
N VAL A 128 9.88 -1.66 0.20
CA VAL A 128 10.77 -0.50 0.08
C VAL A 128 11.74 -0.39 1.25
N PRO A 129 11.34 -0.52 2.53
CA PRO A 129 12.29 -0.39 3.65
C PRO A 129 13.49 -1.36 3.60
N PRO A 130 13.32 -2.68 3.41
CA PRO A 130 14.48 -3.58 3.33
C PRO A 130 15.32 -3.34 2.07
N PHE A 131 14.69 -2.98 0.95
CA PHE A 131 15.43 -2.66 -0.28
C PHE A 131 16.25 -1.38 -0.13
N ALA A 132 15.66 -0.32 0.42
CA ALA A 132 16.36 0.94 0.72
C ALA A 132 17.50 0.72 1.73
N GLY A 133 17.27 -0.11 2.76
CA GLY A 133 18.31 -0.50 3.71
C GLY A 133 19.48 -1.19 3.02
N THR A 134 19.20 -2.12 2.10
CA THR A 134 20.23 -2.75 1.25
C THR A 134 21.02 -1.70 0.47
N LEU A 135 20.36 -0.74 -0.20
CA LEU A 135 21.03 0.31 -0.98
C LEU A 135 21.91 1.23 -0.12
N ILE A 136 21.47 1.56 1.10
CA ILE A 136 22.23 2.39 2.03
C ILE A 136 23.49 1.69 2.51
N VAL A 137 23.39 0.38 2.79
CA VAL A 137 24.49 -0.42 3.35
C VAL A 137 25.43 -0.97 2.26
N LEU A 138 24.97 -1.06 1.01
CA LEU A 138 25.69 -1.62 -0.14
C LEU A 138 27.16 -1.16 -0.29
N PRO A 139 27.50 0.14 -0.21
CA PRO A 139 28.90 0.56 -0.37
C PRO A 139 29.79 0.09 0.77
N PHE A 140 29.23 -0.17 1.96
CA PHE A 140 29.97 -0.52 3.16
C PHE A 140 30.16 -2.02 3.37
N VAL A 141 29.32 -2.87 2.75
CA VAL A 141 29.34 -4.32 2.96
C VAL A 141 29.69 -5.06 1.65
N PRO A 142 30.96 -5.50 1.48
CA PRO A 142 31.41 -6.25 0.29
C PRO A 142 30.61 -7.51 0.01
N ALA A 143 30.18 -8.25 1.05
CA ALA A 143 29.42 -9.48 0.90
C ALA A 143 28.07 -9.30 0.16
N LEU A 144 27.49 -8.09 0.16
CA LEU A 144 26.27 -7.79 -0.61
C LEU A 144 26.58 -7.62 -2.12
N ARG A 145 27.83 -7.29 -2.45
CA ARG A 145 28.31 -7.06 -3.83
C ARG A 145 28.78 -8.35 -4.50
N GLU A 146 29.07 -9.40 -3.76
CA GLU A 146 29.59 -10.69 -4.25
C GLU A 146 28.50 -11.60 -4.86
N GLY A 147 27.43 -11.04 -5.42
CA GLY A 147 26.43 -11.77 -6.21
C GLY A 147 25.36 -12.54 -5.43
N ARG A 148 25.43 -12.62 -4.10
CA ARG A 148 24.46 -13.37 -3.27
C ARG A 148 23.02 -12.85 -3.33
N LEU A 149 22.82 -11.59 -3.73
CA LEU A 149 21.52 -10.93 -3.75
C LEU A 149 20.91 -10.77 -5.15
N GLY A 150 21.60 -11.23 -6.21
CA GLY A 150 21.11 -11.06 -7.58
C GLY A 150 20.91 -9.60 -7.99
N LEU A 151 21.72 -8.69 -7.45
CA LEU A 151 21.62 -7.25 -7.72
C LEU A 151 21.88 -6.96 -9.21
N PRO A 152 21.18 -5.97 -9.80
CA PRO A 152 21.43 -5.55 -11.17
C PRO A 152 22.91 -5.18 -11.43
N GLY A 153 23.44 -5.60 -12.58
CA GLY A 153 24.86 -5.42 -12.92
C GLY A 153 25.38 -3.98 -12.84
N PHE A 154 24.52 -2.99 -13.07
CA PHE A 154 24.89 -1.57 -12.98
C PHE A 154 25.21 -1.10 -11.55
N LEU A 155 24.70 -1.79 -10.52
CA LEU A 155 24.97 -1.46 -9.11
C LEU A 155 26.41 -1.79 -8.68
N HIS A 156 27.19 -2.45 -9.54
CA HIS A 156 28.63 -2.68 -9.32
C HIS A 156 29.51 -1.52 -9.80
N HIS A 157 28.95 -0.54 -10.52
CA HIS A 157 29.72 0.61 -10.97
C HIS A 157 29.98 1.59 -9.83
N ALA A 158 31.17 2.20 -9.80
CA ALA A 158 31.59 3.09 -8.71
C ALA A 158 30.62 4.26 -8.49
N TRP A 159 30.09 4.86 -9.56
CA TRP A 159 29.11 5.94 -9.47
C TRP A 159 27.77 5.47 -8.85
N ALA A 160 27.33 4.25 -9.15
CA ALA A 160 26.09 3.69 -8.64
C ALA A 160 26.19 3.36 -7.15
N LEU A 161 27.36 2.88 -6.70
CA LEU A 161 27.65 2.65 -5.29
C LEU A 161 27.68 3.96 -4.47
N VAL A 162 28.18 5.06 -5.06
CA VAL A 162 28.18 6.37 -4.40
C VAL A 162 26.75 6.93 -4.29
N LEU A 163 25.91 6.73 -5.30
CA LEU A 163 24.54 7.22 -5.30
C LEU A 163 23.55 6.30 -4.56
N SER A 164 23.91 5.05 -4.25
CA SER A 164 22.97 4.10 -3.66
C SER A 164 22.40 4.53 -2.31
N PRO A 165 23.14 5.14 -1.36
CA PRO A 165 22.55 5.59 -0.10
C PRO A 165 21.58 6.76 -0.31
N LEU A 166 21.87 7.66 -1.26
CA LEU A 166 20.97 8.75 -1.62
C LEU A 166 19.69 8.22 -2.26
N ALA A 167 19.80 7.23 -3.15
CA ALA A 167 18.63 6.56 -3.73
C ALA A 167 17.78 5.88 -2.65
N GLY A 168 18.39 5.12 -1.73
CA GLY A 168 17.68 4.48 -0.62
C GLY A 168 16.96 5.50 0.27
N ALA A 169 17.64 6.59 0.65
CA ALA A 169 17.02 7.67 1.42
C ALA A 169 15.86 8.34 0.67
N ALA A 170 16.03 8.61 -0.62
CA ALA A 170 14.98 9.17 -1.47
C ALA A 170 13.75 8.25 -1.57
N MET A 171 13.94 6.93 -1.67
CA MET A 171 12.85 5.95 -1.68
C MET A 171 12.06 5.94 -0.36
N LEU A 172 12.74 6.05 0.79
CA LEU A 172 12.07 6.13 2.10
C LEU A 172 11.25 7.42 2.24
N VAL A 173 11.78 8.55 1.77
CA VAL A 173 11.05 9.82 1.75
C VAL A 173 9.86 9.75 0.80
N ALA A 174 10.02 9.14 -0.38
CA ALA A 174 8.94 8.95 -1.34
C ALA A 174 7.83 8.06 -0.76
N LEU A 175 8.19 6.96 -0.09
CA LEU A 175 7.23 6.09 0.62
C LEU A 175 6.44 6.87 1.68
N ALA A 176 7.13 7.65 2.52
CA ALA A 176 6.49 8.49 3.53
C ALA A 176 5.54 9.52 2.87
N GLY A 177 5.95 10.11 1.75
CA GLY A 177 5.14 11.02 0.95
C GLY A 177 3.88 10.36 0.39
N CYS A 178 3.99 9.17 -0.21
CA CYS A 178 2.85 8.40 -0.71
C CYS A 178 1.88 8.03 0.41
N ALA A 179 2.39 7.54 1.56
CA ALA A 179 1.57 7.20 2.70
C ALA A 179 0.83 8.42 3.26
N ALA A 180 1.51 9.57 3.34
CA ALA A 180 0.90 10.82 3.78
C ALA A 180 -0.17 11.31 2.79
N ALA A 181 0.11 11.30 1.48
CA ALA A 181 -0.82 11.75 0.44
C ALA A 181 -2.07 10.85 0.36
N CYS A 182 -1.90 9.53 0.24
CA CYS A 182 -3.02 8.59 0.25
C CYS A 182 -3.81 8.65 1.56
N GLY A 183 -3.10 8.78 2.69
CA GLY A 183 -3.71 8.93 4.00
C GLY A 183 -4.48 10.23 4.17
N THR A 184 -4.08 11.32 3.50
CA THR A 184 -4.85 12.58 3.45
C THR A 184 -6.05 12.49 2.53
N LEU A 185 -5.95 11.77 1.41
CA LEU A 185 -7.03 11.59 0.44
C LEU A 185 -8.20 10.79 1.05
N LEU A 186 -7.87 9.81 1.89
CA LEU A 186 -8.83 8.90 2.52
C LEU A 186 -9.32 9.34 3.91
N ALA A 187 -8.83 10.49 4.40
CA ALA A 187 -9.19 11.08 5.70
C ALA A 187 -10.09 12.30 5.51
#